data_AF-A0A6U4EFN4-F1
#
_entry.id   AF-A0A6U4EFN4-F1
#
_cell.length_a   1.000
_cell.length_b   1.000
_cell.length_c   1.000
_cell.angle_alpha   90.00
_cell.angle_beta   90.00
_cell.angle_gamma   90.00
#
_symmetry.space_group_name_H-M   'P 1'
#
loop_
_entity.id
_entity.type
_entity.pdbx_description
1 polymer ?
#
loop_
_entity_poly.entity_id
_entity_poly.type
_entity_poly.pdbx_seq_one_letter_code
_entity_poly.pdbx_strand_id
1 'polypeptide(L)'
;GFSVRCFAVVPEPTPRPTSPELSTPKAKMMNLMRHPQLWPVAVSRPQMWAPSVLTFLHGALATRDDVPLFWVNLLYFLFPYNLLIMGWNDIIDYKVDSINPRKQDRLMAPHQLEMLPTLIVLAQLPFVAIWLATYDLGVS
;
A
#
# COMPACT_ATOMS: atom_id res chain seq x y z
N GLY A 1 52.90 -32.28 8.92
CA GLY A 1 51.48 -31.97 9.16
C GLY A 1 50.82 -31.72 7.81
N PHE A 2 49.87 -32.57 7.43
CA PHE A 2 49.16 -32.45 6.15
C PHE A 2 48.01 -31.45 6.30
N SER A 3 47.98 -30.41 5.47
CA SER A 3 46.88 -29.44 5.40
C SER A 3 45.95 -29.84 4.26
N VAL A 4 44.75 -30.30 4.60
CA VAL A 4 43.69 -30.60 3.63
C VAL A 4 42.86 -29.33 3.47
N ARG A 5 43.04 -28.61 2.35
CA ARG A 5 42.12 -27.54 1.95
C ARG A 5 40.87 -28.19 1.38
N CYS A 6 39.79 -28.23 2.15
CA CYS A 6 38.46 -28.53 1.65
C CYS A 6 38.03 -27.38 0.72
N PHE A 7 38.13 -27.59 -0.60
CA PHE A 7 37.43 -26.75 -1.56
C PHE A 7 35.96 -27.12 -1.51
N ALA A 8 35.13 -26.28 -0.87
CA ALA A 8 33.70 -26.36 -1.05
C ALA A 8 33.39 -26.01 -2.51
N VAL A 9 32.94 -26.99 -3.29
CA VAL A 9 32.37 -26.78 -4.61
C VAL A 9 31.13 -25.92 -4.41
N VAL A 10 31.19 -24.64 -4.79
CA VAL A 10 30.01 -23.78 -4.88
C VAL A 10 29.21 -24.31 -6.07
N PRO A 11 28.02 -24.89 -5.87
CA PRO A 11 27.22 -25.34 -7.00
C PRO A 11 26.89 -24.14 -7.90
N GLU A 12 26.97 -24.32 -9.21
CA GLU A 12 26.51 -23.30 -10.16
C GLU A 12 25.07 -22.90 -9.80
N PRO A 13 24.74 -21.60 -9.84
CA PRO A 13 23.38 -21.15 -9.63
C PRO A 13 22.50 -21.84 -10.68
N THR A 14 21.52 -22.62 -10.22
CA THR A 14 20.56 -23.27 -11.09
C THR A 14 19.95 -22.21 -12.03
N PRO A 15 19.96 -22.43 -13.36
CA PRO A 15 19.34 -21.49 -14.29
C PRO A 15 17.89 -21.31 -13.89
N ARG A 16 17.54 -20.07 -13.55
CA ARG A 16 16.21 -19.70 -13.10
C ARG A 16 15.22 -20.08 -14.19
N PRO A 17 14.15 -20.85 -13.91
CA PRO A 17 13.20 -21.26 -14.94
C PRO A 17 12.60 -20.02 -15.60
N THR A 18 12.65 -19.98 -16.94
CA THR A 18 12.18 -18.88 -17.80
C THR A 18 10.68 -18.91 -18.09
N SER A 19 9.87 -19.51 -17.20
CA SER A 19 8.40 -19.57 -17.30
C SER A 19 7.74 -18.46 -16.45
N PRO A 20 6.51 -18.03 -16.78
CA PRO A 20 6.09 -16.64 -16.67
C PRO A 20 6.04 -16.18 -15.21
N GLU A 21 6.98 -15.31 -14.85
CA GLU A 21 7.06 -14.57 -13.58
C GLU A 21 5.79 -13.73 -13.29
N LEU A 22 4.87 -13.68 -14.26
CA LEU A 22 3.63 -12.90 -14.32
C LEU A 22 2.53 -13.35 -13.34
N SER A 23 2.58 -14.57 -12.79
CA SER A 23 1.54 -15.09 -11.88
C SER A 23 1.77 -14.76 -10.39
N THR A 24 2.93 -14.22 -10.04
CA THR A 24 3.26 -13.92 -8.64
C THR A 24 2.47 -12.70 -8.13
N PRO A 25 2.09 -12.65 -6.83
CA PRO A 25 1.46 -11.46 -6.24
C PRO A 25 2.27 -10.18 -6.47
N LYS A 26 3.60 -10.31 -6.53
CA LYS A 26 4.54 -9.24 -6.84
C LYS A 26 4.37 -8.72 -8.27
N ALA A 27 4.28 -9.61 -9.26
CA ALA A 27 4.05 -9.22 -10.65
C ALA A 27 2.68 -8.54 -10.85
N LYS A 28 1.64 -9.02 -10.17
CA LYS A 28 0.32 -8.37 -10.19
C LYS A 28 0.38 -6.94 -9.62
N MET A 29 1.11 -6.74 -8.53
CA MET A 29 1.35 -5.42 -7.94
C MET A 29 2.12 -4.49 -8.89
N MET A 30 3.17 -4.99 -9.53
CA MET A 30 3.96 -4.23 -10.49
C MET A 30 3.13 -3.82 -11.72
N ASN A 31 2.25 -4.69 -12.20
CA ASN A 31 1.31 -4.34 -13.27
C ASN A 31 0.32 -3.25 -12.83
N LEU A 32 -0.16 -3.32 -11.59
CA LEU A 32 -1.07 -2.32 -11.03
C LEU A 32 -0.39 -0.93 -10.93
N MET A 33 0.87 -0.89 -10.49
CA MET A 33 1.68 0.34 -10.44
C MET A 33 1.91 0.97 -11.81
N ARG A 34 1.94 0.17 -12.87
CA ARG A 34 2.09 0.63 -14.27
C ARG A 34 0.76 1.04 -14.90
N HIS A 35 -0.37 0.69 -14.29
CA HIS A 35 -1.68 1.00 -14.83
C HIS A 35 -2.06 2.46 -14.54
N PRO A 36 -2.41 3.27 -15.55
CA PRO A 36 -2.55 4.73 -15.41
C PRO A 36 -3.63 5.15 -14.39
N GLN A 37 -4.64 4.32 -14.18
CA GLN A 37 -5.77 4.60 -13.29
C GLN A 37 -5.73 3.85 -11.96
N LEU A 38 -5.03 2.72 -11.90
CA LEU A 38 -5.11 1.80 -10.75
C LEU A 38 -3.88 1.84 -9.86
N TRP A 39 -2.83 2.55 -10.29
CA TRP A 39 -1.62 2.71 -9.49
C TRP A 39 -1.89 3.23 -8.06
N PRO A 40 -2.86 4.15 -7.78
CA PRO A 40 -3.11 4.60 -6.40
C PRO A 40 -3.57 3.47 -5.47
N VAL A 41 -4.29 2.48 -6.03
CA VAL A 41 -4.68 1.28 -5.29
C VAL A 41 -3.44 0.48 -4.90
N ALA A 42 -2.46 0.35 -5.81
CA ALA A 42 -1.19 -0.31 -5.49
C ALA A 42 -0.42 0.41 -4.37
N VAL A 43 -0.41 1.75 -4.39
CA VAL A 43 0.22 2.60 -3.35
C VAL A 43 -0.38 2.37 -1.97
N SER A 44 -1.71 2.25 -1.91
CA SER A 44 -2.42 1.98 -0.66
C SER A 44 -2.13 0.58 -0.08
N ARG A 45 -1.39 -0.28 -0.80
CA ARG A 45 -0.96 -1.62 -0.38
C ARG A 45 -2.14 -2.47 0.10
N PRO A 46 -2.98 -3.01 -0.80
CA PRO A 46 -4.19 -3.75 -0.43
C PRO A 46 -3.96 -4.94 0.48
N GLN A 47 -2.78 -5.55 0.42
CA GLN A 47 -2.34 -6.59 1.34
C GLN A 47 -2.21 -6.14 2.81
N MET A 48 -2.15 -4.82 3.06
CA MET A 48 -2.01 -4.19 4.38
C MET A 48 -3.31 -3.53 4.86
N TRP A 49 -4.43 -3.68 4.16
CA TRP A 49 -5.69 -3.06 4.58
C TRP A 49 -6.31 -3.74 5.82
N ALA A 50 -6.09 -5.06 5.98
CA ALA A 50 -6.72 -5.85 7.03
C ALA A 50 -6.46 -5.32 8.46
N PRO A 51 -5.22 -4.97 8.86
CA PRO A 51 -4.97 -4.36 10.17
C PRO A 51 -5.84 -3.13 10.45
N SER A 52 -5.89 -2.17 9.52
CA SER A 52 -6.64 -0.92 9.70
C SER A 52 -8.15 -1.17 9.79
N VAL A 53 -8.67 -2.05 8.94
CA VAL A 53 -10.08 -2.44 8.95
C VAL A 53 -10.43 -3.14 10.26
N LEU A 54 -9.60 -4.07 10.75
CA LEU A 54 -9.85 -4.78 12.00
C LEU A 54 -9.83 -3.85 13.22
N THR A 55 -8.90 -2.88 13.27
CA THR A 55 -8.88 -1.86 14.31
C THR A 55 -10.16 -1.03 14.30
N PHE A 56 -10.61 -0.59 13.11
CA PHE A 56 -11.87 0.12 12.97
C PHE A 56 -13.06 -0.71 13.45
N LEU A 57 -13.19 -1.97 12.97
CA LEU A 57 -14.30 -2.86 13.35
C LEU A 57 -14.36 -3.08 14.86
N HIS A 58 -13.21 -3.18 15.54
CA HIS A 58 -13.18 -3.30 16.99
C HIS A 58 -13.79 -2.08 17.70
N GLY A 59 -13.50 -0.87 17.21
CA GLY A 59 -14.11 0.37 17.70
C GLY A 59 -15.60 0.44 17.41
N ALA A 60 -16.01 0.19 16.16
CA ALA A 60 -17.40 0.28 15.71
C ALA A 60 -18.34 -0.68 16.47
N LEU A 61 -17.85 -1.89 16.81
CA LEU A 61 -18.59 -2.85 17.64
C LEU A 61 -18.78 -2.38 19.08
N ALA A 62 -17.88 -1.54 19.61
CA ALA A 62 -17.96 -1.00 20.96
C ALA A 62 -18.91 0.22 21.04
N THR A 63 -18.99 1.02 19.98
CA THR A 63 -19.77 2.27 19.94
C THR A 63 -21.19 2.11 19.40
N ARG A 64 -21.50 0.99 18.73
CA ARG A 64 -22.77 0.77 18.00
C ARG A 64 -23.03 1.88 16.97
N ASP A 65 -22.06 2.07 16.08
CA ASP A 65 -22.16 3.06 15.00
C ASP A 65 -23.50 3.00 14.26
N ASP A 66 -24.03 4.16 13.90
CA ASP A 66 -25.17 4.27 13.00
C ASP A 66 -24.90 3.51 11.69
N VAL A 67 -25.87 2.70 11.27
CA VAL A 67 -25.70 1.76 10.14
C VAL A 67 -25.17 2.44 8.87
N PRO A 68 -25.62 3.65 8.47
CA PRO A 68 -25.07 4.33 7.30
C PRO A 68 -23.62 4.80 7.50
N LEU A 69 -23.29 5.37 8.67
CA LEU A 69 -21.96 5.89 8.97
C LEU A 69 -20.92 4.77 9.11
N PHE A 70 -21.34 3.61 9.61
CA PHE A 70 -20.51 2.41 9.66
C PHE A 70 -19.92 2.07 8.28
N TRP A 71 -20.74 2.06 7.23
CA TRP A 71 -20.27 1.72 5.87
C TRP A 71 -19.34 2.78 5.28
N VAL A 72 -19.62 4.05 5.54
CA VAL A 72 -18.74 5.16 5.12
C VAL A 72 -17.37 5.03 5.79
N ASN A 73 -17.34 4.81 7.10
CA ASN A 73 -16.10 4.64 7.85
C ASN A 73 -15.35 3.38 7.42
N LEU A 74 -16.05 2.27 7.19
CA LEU A 74 -15.44 1.04 6.68
C LEU A 74 -14.72 1.28 5.35
N LEU A 75 -15.39 1.97 4.41
CA LEU A 75 -14.80 2.31 3.11
C LEU A 75 -13.58 3.22 3.26
N TYR A 76 -13.64 4.19 4.19
CA TYR A 76 -12.53 5.08 4.51
C TYR A 76 -11.29 4.31 5.00
N PHE A 77 -11.46 3.39 5.94
CA PHE A 77 -10.38 2.57 6.47
C PHE A 77 -9.86 1.53 5.48
N LEU A 78 -10.65 1.19 4.46
CA LEU A 78 -10.22 0.27 3.41
C LEU A 78 -9.23 0.94 2.46
N PHE A 79 -9.56 2.11 1.90
CA PHE A 79 -8.73 2.73 0.85
C PHE A 79 -8.17 4.12 1.21
N PRO A 80 -8.97 5.19 1.43
CA PRO A 80 -8.45 6.55 1.66
C PRO A 80 -7.44 6.66 2.80
N TYR A 81 -7.69 5.96 3.91
CA TYR A 81 -6.78 5.93 5.06
C TYR A 81 -5.44 5.28 4.71
N ASN A 82 -5.47 4.13 4.06
CA ASN A 82 -4.26 3.42 3.66
C ASN A 82 -3.48 4.17 2.57
N LEU A 83 -4.18 4.83 1.65
CA LEU A 83 -3.55 5.72 0.66
C LEU A 83 -2.84 6.89 1.34
N LEU A 84 -3.44 7.50 2.35
CA LEU A 84 -2.82 8.57 3.13
C LEU A 84 -1.53 8.07 3.82
N ILE A 85 -1.63 7.02 4.64
CA ILE A 85 -0.48 6.53 5.42
C ILE A 85 0.64 6.01 4.51
N MET A 86 0.31 5.14 3.56
CA MET A 86 1.33 4.51 2.72
C MET A 86 1.85 5.47 1.65
N GLY A 87 0.99 6.29 1.04
CA GLY A 87 1.39 7.27 0.04
C GLY A 87 2.25 8.38 0.64
N TRP A 88 1.92 8.85 1.86
CA TRP A 88 2.76 9.81 2.57
C TRP A 88 4.15 9.25 2.88
N ASN A 89 4.22 7.99 3.31
CA ASN A 89 5.51 7.31 3.52
C ASN A 89 6.34 7.25 2.22
N ASP A 90 5.72 6.89 1.09
CA ASP A 90 6.41 6.81 -0.20
C ASP A 90 6.95 8.19 -0.65
N ILE A 91 6.27 9.30 -0.30
CA ILE A 91 6.75 10.67 -0.57
C ILE A 91 8.01 11.00 0.23
N ILE A 92 7.97 10.74 1.55
CA ILE A 92 9.09 11.06 2.45
C ILE A 92 10.30 10.20 2.15
N ASP A 93 10.07 8.90 1.92
CA ASP A 93 11.13 7.92 1.77
C ASP A 93 11.70 7.88 0.34
N TYR A 94 11.14 8.61 -0.63
CA TYR A 94 11.52 8.52 -2.04
C TYR A 94 13.03 8.58 -2.28
N LYS A 95 13.72 9.55 -1.65
CA LYS A 95 15.17 9.70 -1.80
C LYS A 95 15.93 8.51 -1.24
N VAL A 96 15.54 8.03 -0.06
CA VAL A 96 16.18 6.90 0.62
C VAL A 96 15.90 5.59 -0.11
N ASP A 97 14.71 5.44 -0.67
CA ASP A 97 14.32 4.25 -1.42
C ASP A 97 14.99 4.19 -2.79
N SER A 98 15.32 5.35 -3.39
CA SER A 98 16.06 5.43 -4.66
C SER A 98 17.48 4.85 -4.59
N ILE A 99 18.13 4.97 -3.43
CA ILE A 99 19.50 4.47 -3.22
C ILE A 99 19.55 3.02 -2.72
N ASN A 100 18.41 2.44 -2.33
CA ASN A 100 18.35 1.08 -1.79
C ASN A 100 18.21 0.05 -2.92
N PRO A 101 19.23 -0.79 -3.20
CA PRO A 101 19.18 -1.77 -4.30
C PRO A 101 17.99 -2.74 -4.21
N ARG A 102 17.49 -3.01 -2.99
CA ARG A 102 16.37 -3.92 -2.77
C ARG A 102 15.01 -3.32 -3.13
N LYS A 103 14.89 -1.99 -3.19
CA LYS A 103 13.62 -1.28 -3.38
C LYS A 103 13.47 -0.64 -4.76
N GLN A 104 14.49 -0.74 -5.62
CA GLN A 104 14.48 -0.11 -6.96
C GLN A 104 13.36 -0.61 -7.86
N ASP A 105 12.90 -1.84 -7.68
CA ASP A 105 11.80 -2.45 -8.45
C ASP A 105 10.41 -1.88 -8.12
N ARG A 106 10.29 -1.15 -7.00
CA ARG A 106 9.05 -0.56 -6.50
C ARG A 106 9.08 0.96 -6.48
N LEU A 107 10.13 1.57 -6.99
CA LEU A 107 10.25 3.02 -7.02
C LEU A 107 9.16 3.61 -7.92
N MET A 108 8.47 4.63 -7.42
CA MET A 108 7.51 5.38 -8.21
C MET A 108 8.19 6.17 -9.32
N ALA A 109 7.50 6.31 -10.44
CA ALA A 109 7.91 7.27 -11.45
C ALA A 109 7.74 8.71 -10.88
N PRO A 110 8.60 9.68 -11.25
CA PRO A 110 8.52 11.05 -10.74
C PRO A 110 7.13 11.69 -10.89
N HIS A 111 6.46 11.47 -12.03
CA HIS A 111 5.11 11.98 -12.26
C HIS A 111 4.07 11.41 -11.27
N GLN A 112 4.22 10.15 -10.85
CA GLN A 112 3.31 9.54 -9.85
C GLN A 112 3.52 10.21 -8.49
N LEU A 113 4.78 10.46 -8.13
CA LEU A 113 5.14 11.14 -6.88
C LEU A 113 4.58 12.57 -6.83
N GLU A 114 4.61 13.30 -7.94
CA GLU A 114 4.06 14.65 -8.06
C GLU A 114 2.53 14.68 -7.96
N MET A 115 1.86 13.67 -8.52
CA MET A 115 0.38 13.56 -8.47
C MET A 115 -0.14 13.04 -7.11
N LEU A 116 0.68 12.29 -6.38
CA LEU A 116 0.27 11.56 -5.19
C LEU A 116 -0.31 12.45 -4.07
N PRO A 117 0.28 13.61 -3.70
CA PRO A 117 -0.32 14.51 -2.71
C PRO A 117 -1.73 14.96 -3.09
N THR A 118 -1.94 15.33 -4.35
CA THR A 118 -3.25 15.75 -4.86
C THR A 118 -4.26 14.62 -4.76
N LEU A 119 -3.88 13.40 -5.14
CA LEU A 119 -4.75 12.22 -5.02
C LEU A 119 -5.08 11.88 -3.57
N ILE A 120 -4.10 11.98 -2.66
CA ILE A 120 -4.33 11.79 -1.22
C ILE A 120 -5.40 12.77 -0.75
N VAL A 121 -5.25 14.07 -1.03
CA VAL A 121 -6.21 15.11 -0.63
C VAL A 121 -7.58 14.84 -1.22
N LEU A 122 -7.67 14.62 -2.54
CA LEU A 122 -8.93 14.35 -3.22
C LEU A 122 -9.64 13.11 -2.67
N ALA A 123 -8.90 12.08 -2.27
CA ALA A 123 -9.45 10.89 -1.65
C ALA A 123 -10.02 11.14 -0.23
N GLN A 124 -9.51 12.15 0.49
CA GLN A 124 -10.02 12.51 1.83
C GLN A 124 -11.28 13.38 1.75
N LEU A 125 -11.35 14.31 0.78
CA LEU A 125 -12.38 15.36 0.76
C LEU A 125 -13.82 14.86 0.88
N PRO A 126 -14.26 13.79 0.18
CA PRO A 126 -15.65 13.31 0.29
C PRO A 126 -15.99 12.86 1.71
N PHE A 127 -15.05 12.21 2.41
CA PHE A 127 -15.27 11.69 3.76
C PHE A 127 -15.29 12.81 4.78
N VAL A 128 -14.37 13.77 4.67
CA VAL A 128 -14.39 14.98 5.49
C VAL A 128 -15.72 15.72 5.33
N ALA A 129 -16.20 15.89 4.09
CA ALA A 129 -17.48 16.53 3.84
C ALA A 129 -18.66 15.76 4.46
N ILE A 130 -18.68 14.42 4.36
CA ILE A 130 -19.71 13.59 5.00
C ILE A 130 -19.67 13.76 6.51
N TRP A 131 -18.50 13.66 7.15
CA TRP A 131 -18.38 13.76 8.60
C TRP A 131 -18.77 15.14 9.12
N LEU A 132 -18.37 16.21 8.44
CA LEU A 132 -18.80 17.58 8.79
C LEU A 132 -20.32 17.71 8.69
N ALA A 133 -20.92 17.20 7.61
CA ALA A 133 -22.35 17.23 7.42
C ALA A 133 -23.12 16.42 8.49
N THR A 134 -22.60 15.28 8.94
CA THR A 134 -23.26 14.46 9.98
C THR A 134 -23.00 14.96 11.40
N TYR A 135 -21.86 15.61 11.63
CA TYR A 135 -21.53 16.24 12.91
C TYR A 135 -22.51 17.37 13.23
N ASP A 136 -22.78 18.24 12.26
CA ASP A 136 -23.72 19.36 12.42
C ASP A 136 -25.17 18.90 12.67
N LEU A 137 -25.50 17.66 12.28
CA LEU A 137 -26.83 17.08 12.46
C LEU A 137 -27.01 16.34 13.80
N GLY A 138 -25.95 16.24 14.63
CA GLY A 138 -26.00 15.55 15.92
C GLY A 138 -26.18 14.03 15.82
N VAL A 139 -25.79 13.43 14.69
CA VAL A 139 -25.92 12.00 14.39
C VAL A 139 -24.63 11.25 14.74
N SER A 140 -24.06 11.52 15.92
CA SER A 140 -22.77 10.98 16.36
C SER A 140 -22.85 10.31 17.72
#